data_AF-A0A3B8VR26-F1
#
_entry.id   AF-A0A3B8VR26-F1
#
_cell.length_a   1.000
_cell.length_b   1.000
_cell.length_c   1.000
_cell.angle_alpha   90.00
_cell.angle_beta   90.00
_cell.angle_gamma   90.00
#
_symmetry.space_group_name_H-M   'P 1'
#
loop_
_entity.id
_entity.type
_entity.pdbx_description
1 polymer ?
#
loop_
_entity_poly.entity_id
_entity_poly.type
_entity_poly.pdbx_seq_one_letter_code
_entity_poly.pdbx_strand_id
1 'polypeptide(L)'
;CPVKINIPRMLLYLRKELTQGETYPEHKSVSMAESTAVKGWRASVSSSFMMRLSNLGGRLLQLPFVRGGRIDRLPSPLSGWTKHRKFPAIASKPFRTRWKNIGKK
;
A
#
# COMPACT_ATOMS: atom_id res chain seq x y z
N CYS A 1 15.76 -24.75 -8.52
CA CYS A 1 14.77 -25.53 -7.77
C CYS A 1 14.80 -27.00 -8.21
N PRO A 2 15.02 -27.95 -7.30
CA PRO A 2 15.31 -29.35 -7.62
C PRO A 2 14.13 -30.15 -8.21
N VAL A 3 12.89 -29.66 -8.11
CA VAL A 3 11.67 -30.40 -8.49
C VAL A 3 11.13 -30.02 -9.90
N LYS A 4 11.77 -29.10 -10.64
CA LYS A 4 11.31 -28.58 -11.96
C LYS A 4 9.85 -28.06 -12.03
N ILE A 5 9.08 -28.06 -10.94
CA ILE A 5 7.73 -27.48 -10.88
C ILE A 5 7.83 -25.96 -11.03
N ASN A 6 7.03 -25.41 -11.95
CA ASN A 6 6.96 -23.97 -12.18
C ASN A 6 5.98 -23.29 -11.23
N ILE A 7 6.35 -23.25 -9.94
CA ILE A 7 5.57 -22.56 -8.89
C ILE A 7 5.28 -21.09 -9.24
N PRO A 8 6.22 -20.29 -9.80
CA PRO A 8 5.93 -18.89 -10.10
C PRO A 8 4.78 -18.70 -11.09
N ARG A 9 4.75 -19.46 -12.19
CA ARG A 9 3.64 -19.39 -13.15
C ARG A 9 2.32 -19.82 -12.52
N MET A 10 2.34 -20.86 -11.69
CA MET A 10 1.15 -21.34 -11.00
C MET A 10 0.57 -20.27 -10.06
N LEU A 11 1.42 -19.58 -9.29
CA LEU A 11 0.98 -18.49 -8.41
C LEU A 11 0.42 -17.28 -9.18
N LEU A 12 1.00 -16.96 -10.34
CA LEU A 12 0.47 -15.90 -11.20
C LEU A 12 -0.90 -16.26 -11.78
N TYR A 13 -1.07 -17.50 -12.21
CA TYR A 13 -2.36 -18.02 -12.68
C TYR A 13 -3.42 -17.94 -11.58
N LEU A 14 -3.14 -18.47 -10.39
CA LEU A 14 -4.07 -18.42 -9.25
C LEU A 14 -4.42 -16.98 -8.86
N ARG A 15 -3.44 -16.07 -8.88
CA ARG A 15 -3.70 -14.64 -8.62
C ARG A 15 -4.61 -14.02 -9.69
N LYS A 16 -4.41 -14.37 -10.96
CA LYS A 16 -5.26 -13.91 -12.06
C LYS A 16 -6.70 -14.39 -11.84
N GLU A 17 -6.87 -15.65 -11.48
CA GLU A 17 -8.17 -16.24 -11.21
C GLU A 17 -8.89 -15.56 -10.03
N LEU A 18 -8.20 -15.36 -8.90
CA LEU A 18 -8.78 -14.68 -7.73
C LEU A 18 -9.18 -13.22 -8.00
N THR A 19 -8.48 -12.54 -8.93
CA THR A 19 -8.70 -11.11 -9.22
C THR A 19 -9.69 -10.86 -10.34
N GLN A 20 -9.62 -11.65 -11.41
CA GLN A 20 -10.38 -11.46 -12.64
C GLN A 20 -11.52 -12.48 -12.79
N GLY A 21 -11.38 -13.69 -12.24
CA GLY A 21 -12.35 -14.78 -12.38
C GLY A 21 -12.55 -15.20 -13.84
N GLU A 22 -11.48 -15.32 -14.62
CA GLU A 22 -11.56 -15.61 -16.06
C GLU A 22 -12.02 -17.04 -16.35
N THR A 23 -11.51 -18.03 -15.61
CA THR A 23 -11.82 -19.45 -15.83
C THR A 23 -12.94 -19.93 -14.90
N TYR A 24 -12.96 -19.42 -13.67
CA TYR A 24 -13.82 -19.82 -12.56
C TYR A 24 -14.35 -18.54 -11.86
N PRO A 25 -15.44 -17.94 -12.38
CA PRO A 25 -15.98 -16.68 -11.85
C PRO A 25 -16.40 -16.77 -10.37
N GLU A 26 -16.75 -17.95 -9.88
CA GLU A 26 -17.09 -18.25 -8.49
C GLU A 26 -15.91 -18.08 -7.51
N HIS A 27 -14.68 -18.14 -8.00
CA HIS A 27 -13.46 -17.98 -7.20
C HIS A 27 -12.98 -16.53 -7.11
N LYS A 28 -13.68 -15.58 -7.74
CA LYS A 28 -13.32 -14.17 -7.68
C LYS A 28 -13.55 -13.61 -6.27
N SER A 29 -12.46 -13.33 -5.55
CA SER A 29 -12.50 -12.83 -4.18
C SER A 29 -12.42 -11.31 -4.07
N VAL A 30 -12.02 -10.62 -5.15
CA VAL A 30 -11.78 -9.17 -5.12
C VAL A 30 -13.09 -8.40 -5.25
N SER A 31 -13.38 -7.59 -4.23
CA SER A 31 -14.54 -6.69 -4.26
C SER A 31 -14.33 -5.50 -5.21
N MET A 32 -15.43 -4.94 -5.73
CA MET A 32 -15.35 -3.73 -6.56
C MET A 32 -14.72 -2.55 -5.80
N ALA A 33 -14.99 -2.43 -4.49
CA ALA A 33 -14.41 -1.41 -3.63
C ALA A 33 -12.89 -1.55 -3.49
N GLU A 34 -12.38 -2.79 -3.38
CA GLU A 34 -10.95 -3.05 -3.34
C GLU A 34 -10.28 -2.69 -4.68
N SER A 35 -10.90 -3.06 -5.80
CA SER A 35 -10.40 -2.72 -7.14
C SER A 35 -10.30 -1.21 -7.36
N THR A 36 -11.32 -0.44 -6.96
CA THR A 36 -11.30 1.03 -7.05
C THR A 36 -10.29 1.65 -6.08
N ALA A 37 -10.17 1.14 -4.86
CA ALA A 37 -9.17 1.59 -3.89
C ALA A 37 -7.74 1.40 -4.42
N VAL A 38 -7.44 0.23 -5.01
CA VAL A 38 -6.12 -0.05 -5.60
C VAL A 38 -5.85 0.82 -6.83
N LYS A 39 -6.85 1.08 -7.67
CA LYS A 39 -6.73 2.02 -8.79
C LYS A 39 -6.46 3.45 -8.31
N GLY A 40 -7.16 3.91 -7.27
CA GLY A 40 -6.92 5.20 -6.63
C GLY A 40 -5.52 5.31 -6.04
N TRP A 41 -5.08 4.26 -5.33
CA TRP A 41 -3.70 4.17 -4.84
C TRP A 41 -2.69 4.25 -5.97
N ARG A 42 -2.88 3.52 -7.07
CA ARG A 42 -2.01 3.59 -8.27
C ARG A 42 -1.93 5.02 -8.81
N ALA A 43 -3.05 5.72 -8.92
CA ALA A 43 -3.07 7.12 -9.36
C ALA A 43 -2.31 8.05 -8.40
N SER A 44 -2.38 7.80 -7.09
CA SER A 44 -1.68 8.60 -6.09
C SER A 44 -0.15 8.49 -6.19
N VAL A 45 0.37 7.33 -6.61
CA VAL A 45 1.81 7.06 -6.69
C VAL A 45 2.40 7.22 -8.09
N SER A 46 1.57 7.37 -9.12
CA SER A 46 2.01 7.36 -10.53
C SER A 46 2.87 8.58 -10.90
N SER A 47 2.63 9.73 -10.27
CA SER A 47 3.30 10.99 -10.60
C SER A 47 3.95 11.62 -9.37
N SER A 48 5.08 12.32 -9.57
CA SER A 48 5.73 13.08 -8.49
C SER A 48 4.84 14.16 -7.90
N PHE A 49 3.92 14.73 -8.69
CA PHE A 49 2.98 15.75 -8.21
C PHE A 49 1.87 15.13 -7.35
N MET A 50 1.24 14.07 -7.86
CA MET A 50 0.23 13.29 -7.10
C MET A 50 0.81 12.72 -5.81
N MET A 51 2.05 12.24 -5.85
CA MET A 51 2.73 11.73 -4.66
C MET A 51 3.02 12.85 -3.64
N ARG A 52 3.26 14.09 -4.07
CA ARG A 52 3.39 15.23 -3.14
C ARG A 52 2.06 15.57 -2.48
N LEU A 53 0.98 15.63 -3.26
CA LEU A 53 -0.37 15.90 -2.75
C LEU A 53 -0.82 14.81 -1.77
N SER A 54 -0.63 13.53 -2.11
CA SER A 54 -0.97 12.42 -1.20
C SER A 54 -0.14 12.43 0.08
N ASN A 55 1.14 12.82 0.03
CA ASN A 55 1.94 13.00 1.24
C ASN A 55 1.43 14.16 2.11
N LEU A 56 0.99 15.27 1.52
CA LEU A 56 0.40 16.39 2.26
C LEU A 56 -0.94 16.00 2.88
N GLY A 57 -1.83 15.37 2.11
CA GLY A 57 -3.12 14.87 2.59
C GLY A 57 -2.95 13.81 3.68
N GLY A 58 -2.04 12.85 3.48
CA GLY A 58 -1.73 11.82 4.46
C GLY A 58 -1.21 12.39 5.78
N ARG A 59 -0.44 13.49 5.76
CA ARG A 59 0.01 14.17 6.97
C ARG A 59 -1.11 14.80 7.77
N LEU A 60 -2.10 15.39 7.11
CA LEU A 60 -3.25 15.98 7.77
C LEU A 60 -4.17 14.88 8.32
N LEU A 61 -4.42 13.84 7.52
CA LEU A 61 -5.28 12.72 7.88
C LEU A 61 -4.71 11.84 9.01
N GLN A 62 -3.39 11.75 9.17
CA GLN A 62 -2.80 10.95 10.25
C GLN A 62 -2.82 11.65 11.62
N LEU A 63 -2.96 12.99 11.69
CA LEU A 63 -2.90 13.76 12.93
C LEU A 63 -3.76 13.17 14.07
N PRO A 64 -5.04 12.79 13.85
CA PRO A 64 -5.87 12.20 14.90
C PRO A 64 -5.41 10.80 15.35
N PHE A 65 -4.60 10.09 14.56
CA PHE A 65 -4.18 8.71 14.82
C PHE A 65 -2.74 8.59 15.32
N VAL A 66 -1.94 9.65 15.20
CA VAL A 66 -0.54 9.66 15.62
C VAL A 66 -0.44 9.97 17.11
N ARG A 67 0.23 9.09 17.87
CA ARG A 67 0.61 9.30 19.27
C ARG A 67 2.11 9.06 19.40
N GLY A 68 2.85 10.03 19.95
CA GLY A 68 4.31 9.93 20.11
C GLY A 68 5.09 9.68 18.80
N GLY A 69 4.61 10.20 17.65
CA GLY A 69 5.26 10.00 16.35
C GLY A 69 5.05 8.62 15.73
N ARG A 70 4.13 7.82 16.27
CA ARG A 70 3.77 6.49 15.76
C ARG A 70 2.25 6.39 15.60
N ILE A 71 1.81 5.53 14.67
CA ILE A 71 0.41 5.16 14.54
C ILE A 71 0.24 3.83 15.26
N ASP A 72 -0.44 3.89 16.40
CA ASP A 72 -0.56 2.76 17.32
C ASP A 72 -1.68 1.79 16.98
N ARG A 73 -2.78 2.31 16.42
CA ARG A 73 -3.97 1.57 16.08
C ARG A 73 -4.71 2.28 14.95
N LEU A 74 -4.95 1.57 13.86
CA LEU A 74 -5.88 2.04 12.83
C LEU A 74 -7.32 1.67 13.19
N PRO A 75 -8.30 2.48 12.76
CA PRO A 75 -9.71 2.12 12.88
C PRO A 75 -10.03 0.88 12.04
N SER A 76 -11.09 0.15 12.41
CA SER A 76 -11.63 -0.94 11.58
C SER A 76 -12.07 -0.37 10.21
N PRO A 77 -11.84 -1.05 9.08
CA PRO A 77 -11.33 -2.42 8.88
C PRO A 77 -9.80 -2.56 8.83
N LEU A 78 -9.05 -1.45 8.92
CA LEU A 78 -7.60 -1.43 8.75
C LEU A 78 -6.83 -1.83 10.02
N SER A 79 -7.52 -2.07 11.13
CA SER A 79 -6.96 -2.41 12.43
C SER A 79 -6.02 -3.62 12.40
N GLY A 80 -6.25 -4.58 11.48
CA GLY A 80 -5.41 -5.75 11.28
C GLY A 80 -3.93 -5.42 10.98
N TRP A 81 -3.68 -4.32 10.27
CA TRP A 81 -2.32 -3.86 9.93
C TRP A 81 -1.54 -3.38 11.16
N THR A 82 -2.24 -2.91 12.20
CA THR A 82 -1.67 -2.46 13.46
C THR A 82 -1.81 -3.45 14.62
N LYS A 83 -2.34 -4.65 14.36
CA LYS A 83 -2.57 -5.66 15.41
C LYS A 83 -1.27 -6.14 16.05
N HIS A 84 -0.23 -6.31 15.24
CA HIS A 84 1.07 -6.82 15.69
C HIS A 84 2.23 -5.86 15.36
N ARG A 85 1.99 -4.77 14.61
CA ARG A 85 3.02 -3.84 14.17
C ARG A 85 2.59 -2.39 14.37
N LYS A 86 3.56 -1.53 14.65
CA LYS A 86 3.36 -0.09 14.82
C LYS A 86 3.91 0.63 13.60
N PHE A 87 3.15 1.56 13.01
CA PHE A 87 3.66 2.34 11.90
C PHE A 87 4.37 3.60 12.37
N PRO A 88 5.48 3.99 11.73
CA PRO A 88 6.02 5.32 11.93
C PRO A 88 5.06 6.36 11.35
N ALA A 89 4.95 7.53 11.99
CA ALA A 89 4.24 8.65 11.38
C ALA A 89 4.90 9.05 10.05
N ILE A 90 4.09 9.52 9.11
CA ILE A 90 4.56 10.08 7.84
C ILE A 90 5.50 11.24 8.14
N ALA A 91 6.74 11.12 7.68
CA ALA A 91 7.81 12.08 7.97
C ALA A 91 7.48 13.49 7.46
N SER A 92 7.85 14.52 8.22
CA SER A 92 7.68 15.95 7.85
C SER A 92 8.53 16.40 6.66
N LYS A 93 9.58 15.67 6.31
CA LYS A 93 10.37 15.91 5.09
C LYS A 93 10.37 14.63 4.23
N PRO A 94 9.85 14.66 2.99
CA PRO A 94 9.86 13.49 2.11
C PRO A 94 11.27 12.98 1.88
N PHE A 95 11.44 11.67 1.67
CA PHE A 95 12.74 11.07 1.41
C PHE A 95 13.50 11.76 0.28
N ARG A 96 12.85 12.06 -0.85
CA ARG A 96 13.48 12.74 -1.99
C ARG A 96 14.08 14.10 -1.63
N THR A 97 13.46 14.85 -0.72
CA THR A 97 14.00 16.13 -0.24
C THR A 97 15.17 15.90 0.70
N ARG A 98 15.08 14.93 1.62
CA ARG A 98 16.20 14.56 2.50
C ARG A 98 17.41 14.08 1.70
N TRP A 99 17.18 13.28 0.68
CA TRP A 99 18.22 12.73 -0.20
C TRP A 99 19.04 13.83 -0.88
N LYS A 100 18.38 14.87 -1.40
CA LYS A 100 19.05 16.04 -2.02
C LYS A 100 19.96 16.81 -1.05
N ASN A 101 19.72 16.70 0.26
CA ASN A 101 20.46 17.43 1.28
C ASN A 101 21.59 16.60 1.89
N ILE A 102 21.60 15.27 1.72
CA ILE A 102 22.62 14.38 2.31
C ILE A 102 24.01 14.60 1.69
N GLY A 103 24.08 15.04 0.42
CA GLY A 103 25.34 15.29 -0.29
C GLY A 103 25.77 16.77 -0.37
N LYS A 104 25.06 17.68 0.30
CA LYS A 104 25.45 19.10 0.39
C LYS A 104 26.19 19.32 1.71
N LYS A 105 27.47 18.98 1.74
CA LYS A 105 28.42 19.40 2.77
C LYS A 105 29.50 20.22 2.12
#